data_AF-A0A7X9RZ32-F1
#
_entry.id   AF-A0A7X9RZ32-F1
#
_cell.length_a   1.000
_cell.length_b   1.000
_cell.length_c   1.000
_cell.angle_alpha   90.00
_cell.angle_beta   90.00
_cell.angle_gamma   90.00
#
_symmetry.space_group_name_H-M   'P 1'
#
loop_
_entity.id
_entity.type
_entity.pdbx_description
1 polymer ?
#
loop_
_entity_poly.entity_id
_entity_poly.type
_entity_poly.pdbx_seq_one_letter_code
_entity_poly.pdbx_strand_id
1 'polypeptide(L)'
;MLAAGCSSLDKEAIEKEILTLDSIGKREKYLMKVLEDDQKVRNPMVFHDIVTKFGTDSPEYQDLAEQLMEVDKVNQFKIDFYISQYGFPSPKYFSIMAINSPFFVYQHIRDIDKRNGKFPLLYKAYKNGSLSIDLMSSYLGRTYFLKCGKNLVIENPYTPEQELEQLIKALGLNK
;
A
#
# COMPACT_ATOMS: atom_id res chain seq x y z
N MET A 1 15.82 -29.18 2.21
CA MET A 1 15.88 -28.16 3.28
C MET A 1 16.45 -26.88 2.68
N LEU A 2 15.58 -25.92 2.38
CA LEU A 2 15.97 -24.53 2.16
C LEU A 2 15.36 -23.74 3.32
N ALA A 3 16.12 -23.62 4.41
CA ALA A 3 15.86 -22.61 5.41
C ALA A 3 16.34 -21.28 4.80
N ALA A 4 15.43 -20.53 4.16
CA ALA A 4 15.70 -19.17 3.71
C ALA A 4 15.19 -18.22 4.79
N GLY A 5 16.12 -17.41 5.31
CA GLY A 5 16.03 -16.67 6.56
C GLY A 5 14.75 -15.87 6.76
N CYS A 6 14.22 -15.99 7.97
CA CYS A 6 13.33 -15.02 8.59
C CYS A 6 14.06 -13.65 8.57
N SER A 7 13.76 -12.81 7.58
CA SER A 7 14.24 -11.43 7.53
C SER A 7 13.48 -10.64 8.59
N SER A 8 13.96 -10.67 9.84
CA SER A 8 13.45 -9.78 10.87
C SER A 8 13.64 -8.33 10.42
N LEU A 9 12.55 -7.56 10.41
CA LEU A 9 12.56 -6.13 10.12
C LEU A 9 13.65 -5.40 10.94
N ASP A 10 14.74 -5.00 10.28
CA ASP A 10 15.78 -4.16 10.88
C ASP A 10 15.35 -2.69 10.81
N LYS A 11 14.57 -2.28 11.82
CA LYS A 11 14.03 -0.92 11.91
C LYS A 11 15.14 0.12 12.00
N GLU A 12 16.17 -0.12 12.80
CA GLU A 12 17.25 0.84 13.03
C GLU A 12 18.02 1.14 11.75
N ALA A 13 18.33 0.11 10.95
CA ALA A 13 18.98 0.30 9.65
C ALA A 13 18.10 1.10 8.68
N ILE A 14 16.81 0.80 8.61
CA ILE A 14 15.84 1.51 7.76
C ILE A 14 15.71 2.97 8.18
N GLU A 15 15.56 3.24 9.48
CA GLU A 15 15.45 4.59 10.01
C GLU A 15 16.71 5.41 9.70
N LYS A 16 17.89 4.82 9.95
CA LYS A 16 19.17 5.46 9.63
C LYS A 16 19.29 5.78 8.15
N GLU A 17 18.93 4.85 7.26
CA GLU A 17 18.92 5.07 5.81
C GLU A 17 18.01 6.26 5.45
N ILE A 18 16.76 6.24 5.92
CA ILE A 18 15.76 7.27 5.61
C ILE A 18 16.24 8.64 6.08
N LEU A 19 16.83 8.75 7.27
CA LEU A 19 17.32 10.03 7.81
C LEU A 19 18.45 10.66 6.98
N THR A 20 19.16 9.89 6.14
CA THR A 20 20.21 10.40 5.24
C THR A 20 19.68 10.98 3.91
N LEU A 21 18.36 10.95 3.68
CA LEU A 21 17.73 11.43 2.44
C LEU A 21 17.58 12.97 2.44
N ASP A 22 18.71 13.66 2.45
CA ASP A 22 18.87 15.12 2.56
C ASP A 22 18.35 15.95 1.37
N SER A 23 17.89 15.31 0.30
CA SER A 23 17.49 15.97 -0.95
C SER A 23 16.29 15.28 -1.57
N ILE A 24 15.49 16.06 -2.32
CA ILE A 24 14.32 15.55 -3.05
C ILE A 24 14.72 14.39 -3.98
N GLY A 25 15.84 14.50 -4.70
CA GLY A 25 16.30 13.43 -5.59
C GLY A 25 16.63 12.12 -4.87
N LYS A 26 17.21 12.16 -3.66
CA LYS A 26 17.42 10.95 -2.85
C LYS A 26 16.10 10.36 -2.37
N ARG A 27 15.20 11.23 -1.89
CA ARG A 27 13.87 10.85 -1.42
C ARG A 27 13.02 10.21 -2.52
N GLU A 28 13.09 10.73 -3.74
CA GLU A 28 12.38 10.19 -4.90
C GLU A 28 12.91 8.80 -5.26
N LYS A 29 14.23 8.65 -5.38
CA LYS A 29 14.86 7.35 -5.64
C LYS A 29 14.49 6.32 -4.57
N TYR A 30 14.44 6.73 -3.31
CA TYR A 30 14.02 5.88 -2.21
C TYR A 30 12.59 5.37 -2.39
N LEU A 31 11.62 6.26 -2.62
CA LEU A 31 10.22 5.90 -2.84
C LEU A 31 10.04 4.97 -4.05
N MET A 32 10.74 5.25 -5.15
CA MET A 32 10.74 4.39 -6.33
C MET A 32 11.31 3.01 -6.04
N LYS A 33 12.37 2.92 -5.24
CA LYS A 33 12.97 1.64 -4.85
C LYS A 33 12.03 0.81 -3.97
N VAL A 34 11.30 1.45 -3.04
CA VAL A 34 10.27 0.78 -2.23
C VAL A 34 9.17 0.22 -3.12
N LEU A 35 8.71 0.99 -4.12
CA LEU A 35 7.73 0.52 -5.09
C LEU A 35 8.25 -0.63 -5.93
N GLU A 36 9.48 -0.55 -6.42
CA GLU A 36 10.12 -1.64 -7.17
C GLU A 36 10.18 -2.92 -6.34
N ASP A 37 10.60 -2.82 -5.07
CA ASP A 37 10.67 -3.96 -4.15
C ASP A 37 9.30 -4.56 -3.85
N ASP A 38 8.26 -3.73 -3.69
CA ASP A 38 6.87 -4.18 -3.53
C ASP A 38 6.37 -4.97 -4.74
N GLN A 39 6.65 -4.48 -5.95
CA GLN A 39 6.14 -5.10 -7.17
C GLN A 39 6.95 -6.34 -7.58
N LYS A 40 8.26 -6.36 -7.29
CA LYS A 40 9.16 -7.45 -7.68
C LYS A 40 8.76 -8.81 -7.11
N VAL A 41 8.23 -8.84 -5.89
CA VAL A 41 7.80 -10.10 -5.25
C VAL A 41 6.42 -10.58 -5.71
N ARG A 42 5.73 -9.78 -6.54
CA ARG A 42 4.37 -10.03 -7.01
C ARG A 42 4.35 -10.53 -8.45
N ASN A 43 5.20 -11.49 -8.78
CA ASN A 43 5.32 -12.03 -10.15
C ASN A 43 4.15 -12.97 -10.49
N PRO A 44 3.22 -12.59 -11.40
CA PRO A 44 2.02 -13.38 -11.69
C PRO A 44 2.32 -14.79 -12.21
N MET A 45 3.44 -14.97 -12.93
CA MET A 45 3.85 -16.29 -13.43
C MET A 45 4.23 -17.22 -12.28
N VAL A 46 4.90 -16.71 -11.24
CA VAL A 46 5.26 -17.50 -10.06
C VAL A 46 4.00 -17.94 -9.29
N PHE A 47 3.04 -17.04 -9.11
CA PHE A 47 1.74 -17.40 -8.50
C PHE A 47 1.02 -18.47 -9.31
N HIS A 48 0.94 -18.27 -10.63
CA HIS A 48 0.27 -19.21 -11.52
C HIS A 48 0.91 -20.61 -11.46
N ASP A 49 2.23 -20.67 -11.52
CA ASP A 49 2.99 -21.91 -11.45
C ASP A 49 2.76 -22.65 -10.14
N ILE A 50 2.83 -21.94 -9.00
CA ILE A 50 2.63 -22.54 -7.69
C ILE A 50 1.20 -23.05 -7.53
N VAL A 51 0.21 -22.24 -7.89
CA VAL A 51 -1.21 -22.62 -7.79
C VAL A 51 -1.52 -23.82 -8.70
N THR A 52 -0.98 -23.84 -9.92
CA THR A 52 -1.27 -24.92 -10.89
C THR A 52 -0.58 -26.23 -10.51
N LYS A 53 0.64 -26.19 -9.95
CA LYS A 53 1.41 -27.39 -9.59
C LYS A 53 1.03 -27.96 -8.22
N PHE A 54 0.75 -27.10 -7.25
CA PHE A 54 0.61 -27.50 -5.84
C PHE A 54 -0.76 -27.18 -5.24
N GLY A 55 -1.52 -26.24 -5.82
CA GLY A 55 -2.80 -25.78 -5.27
C GLY A 55 -2.64 -24.72 -4.16
N THR A 56 -3.73 -24.06 -3.78
CA THR A 56 -3.72 -22.96 -2.80
C THR A 56 -3.58 -23.41 -1.34
N ASP A 57 -3.83 -24.68 -1.07
CA ASP A 57 -3.72 -25.26 0.28
C ASP A 57 -2.32 -25.87 0.54
N SER A 58 -1.41 -25.72 -0.42
CA SER A 58 -0.06 -26.29 -0.35
C SER A 58 0.90 -25.49 0.53
N PRO A 59 1.92 -26.14 1.13
CA PRO A 59 3.02 -25.44 1.80
C PRO A 59 3.72 -24.42 0.90
N GLU A 60 3.91 -24.71 -0.39
CA GLU A 60 4.55 -23.79 -1.34
C GLU A 60 3.76 -22.49 -1.52
N TYR A 61 2.43 -22.58 -1.52
CA TYR A 61 1.57 -21.40 -1.56
C TYR A 61 1.60 -20.63 -0.23
N GLN A 62 1.65 -21.32 0.91
CA GLN A 62 1.78 -20.67 2.22
C GLN A 62 3.14 -19.96 2.36
N ASP A 63 4.24 -20.60 1.96
CA ASP A 63 5.57 -20.01 1.97
C ASP A 63 5.63 -18.74 1.11
N LEU A 64 4.99 -18.76 -0.07
CA LEU A 64 4.87 -17.57 -0.91
C LEU A 64 4.06 -16.46 -0.22
N ALA A 65 2.95 -16.81 0.43
CA ALA A 65 2.13 -15.86 1.15
C ALA A 65 2.88 -15.22 2.34
N GLU A 66 3.67 -16.01 3.08
CA GLU A 66 4.53 -15.52 4.16
C GLU A 66 5.60 -14.56 3.65
N GLN A 67 6.24 -14.87 2.52
CA GLN A 67 7.22 -13.98 1.89
C GLN A 67 6.60 -12.63 1.50
N LEU A 68 5.40 -12.64 0.91
CA LEU A 68 4.68 -11.40 0.59
C LEU A 68 4.36 -10.60 1.85
N MET A 69 3.90 -11.27 2.91
CA MET A 69 3.54 -10.62 4.17
C MET A 69 4.74 -9.94 4.84
N GLU A 70 5.93 -10.55 4.83
CA GLU A 70 7.13 -9.91 5.38
C GLU A 70 7.58 -8.72 4.52
N VAL A 71 7.50 -8.81 3.19
CA VAL A 71 7.78 -7.66 2.31
C VAL A 71 6.79 -6.52 2.55
N ASP A 72 5.49 -6.83 2.67
CA ASP A 72 4.44 -5.86 2.97
C ASP A 72 4.72 -5.14 4.29
N LYS A 73 5.08 -5.88 5.34
CA LYS A 73 5.41 -5.33 6.65
C LYS A 73 6.64 -4.41 6.61
N VAL A 74 7.69 -4.81 5.88
CA VAL A 74 8.89 -4.00 5.70
C VAL A 74 8.58 -2.71 4.94
N ASN A 75 7.86 -2.82 3.82
CA ASN A 75 7.53 -1.66 2.99
C ASN A 75 6.56 -0.70 3.68
N GLN A 76 5.59 -1.23 4.44
CA GLN A 76 4.70 -0.40 5.28
C GLN A 76 5.51 0.41 6.29
N PHE A 77 6.47 -0.20 6.98
CA PHE A 77 7.33 0.51 7.92
C PHE A 77 8.17 1.58 7.23
N LYS A 78 8.79 1.26 6.08
CA LYS A 78 9.58 2.23 5.30
C LYS A 78 8.75 3.45 4.89
N ILE A 79 7.56 3.25 4.36
CA ILE A 79 6.66 4.34 3.95
C ILE A 79 6.17 5.14 5.15
N ASP A 80 5.76 4.47 6.23
CA ASP A 80 5.32 5.15 7.45
C ASP A 80 6.41 6.04 8.04
N PHE A 81 7.63 5.51 8.16
CA PHE A 81 8.75 6.28 8.69
C PHE A 81 9.13 7.41 7.75
N TYR A 82 9.24 7.16 6.44
CA TYR A 82 9.49 8.21 5.44
C TYR A 82 8.49 9.36 5.56
N ILE A 83 7.19 9.06 5.61
CA ILE A 83 6.13 10.07 5.68
C ILE A 83 6.20 10.84 7.02
N SER A 84 6.57 10.17 8.11
CA SER A 84 6.76 10.83 9.41
C SER A 84 7.88 11.88 9.37
N GLN A 85 8.93 11.66 8.56
CA GLN A 85 10.08 12.55 8.46
C GLN A 85 9.90 13.66 7.42
N TYR A 86 9.28 13.33 6.28
CA TYR A 86 9.29 14.21 5.11
C TYR A 86 7.89 14.61 4.61
N GLY A 87 6.84 14.07 5.21
CA GLY A 87 5.47 14.22 4.75
C GLY A 87 5.16 13.35 3.52
N PHE A 88 3.92 13.44 3.05
CA PHE A 88 3.49 12.77 1.84
C PHE A 88 4.15 13.41 0.60
N PRO A 89 4.66 12.63 -0.37
CA PRO A 89 5.30 13.17 -1.57
C PRO A 89 4.36 14.09 -2.36
N SER A 90 4.86 15.28 -2.71
CA SER A 90 4.08 16.33 -3.38
C SER A 90 4.26 16.32 -4.90
N PRO A 91 3.21 16.56 -5.70
CA PRO A 91 3.30 16.68 -7.16
C PRO A 91 4.23 17.79 -7.65
N LYS A 92 4.58 18.75 -6.79
CA LYS A 92 5.52 19.82 -7.13
C LYS A 92 6.96 19.32 -7.32
N TYR A 93 7.34 18.23 -6.65
CA TYR A 93 8.75 17.85 -6.49
C TYR A 93 9.06 16.41 -6.90
N PHE A 94 8.05 15.55 -7.02
CA PHE A 94 8.22 14.12 -7.24
C PHE A 94 7.51 13.69 -8.52
N SER A 95 8.01 12.62 -9.15
CA SER A 95 7.27 11.95 -10.22
C SER A 95 6.00 11.27 -9.71
N ILE A 96 5.06 11.03 -10.63
CA ILE A 96 3.80 10.31 -10.34
C ILE A 96 4.05 8.95 -9.69
N MET A 97 5.09 8.22 -10.13
CA MET A 97 5.42 6.90 -9.58
C MET A 97 5.87 7.01 -8.11
N ALA A 98 6.74 7.96 -7.78
CA ALA A 98 7.16 8.20 -6.41
C ALA A 98 5.98 8.64 -5.53
N ILE A 99 5.11 9.51 -6.06
CA ILE A 99 3.92 10.00 -5.35
C ILE A 99 2.95 8.88 -5.02
N ASN A 100 2.74 7.95 -5.96
CA ASN A 100 1.80 6.84 -5.77
C ASN A 100 2.39 5.67 -4.96
N SER A 101 3.70 5.66 -4.68
CA SER A 101 4.34 4.57 -3.92
C SER A 101 3.70 4.29 -2.55
N PRO A 102 3.30 5.29 -1.72
CA PRO A 102 2.62 4.99 -0.46
C PRO A 102 1.29 4.29 -0.65
N PHE A 103 0.52 4.68 -1.68
CA PHE A 103 -0.74 4.02 -2.01
C PHE A 103 -0.51 2.55 -2.36
N PHE A 104 0.47 2.27 -3.23
CA PHE A 104 0.74 0.90 -3.69
C PHE A 104 1.18 -0.04 -2.56
N VAL A 105 1.85 0.48 -1.53
CA VAL A 105 2.17 -0.27 -0.32
C VAL A 105 0.92 -0.43 0.57
N TYR A 106 0.19 0.66 0.84
CA TYR A 106 -0.93 0.61 1.77
C TYR A 106 -2.14 -0.18 1.25
N GLN A 107 -2.34 -0.29 -0.07
CA GLN A 107 -3.44 -1.08 -0.62
C GLN A 107 -3.38 -2.57 -0.24
N HIS A 108 -2.19 -3.08 0.14
CA HIS A 108 -1.99 -4.48 0.54
C HIS A 108 -2.34 -4.76 2.00
N ILE A 109 -2.54 -3.73 2.83
CA ILE A 109 -2.98 -3.90 4.23
C ILE A 109 -4.32 -4.64 4.24
N ARG A 110 -4.38 -5.81 4.90
CA ARG A 110 -5.62 -6.62 5.02
C ARG A 110 -6.45 -6.29 6.25
N ASP A 111 -5.78 -5.83 7.31
CA ASP A 111 -6.41 -5.45 8.58
C ASP A 111 -7.22 -4.15 8.43
N ILE A 112 -8.50 -4.20 8.77
CA ILE A 112 -9.44 -3.08 8.58
C ILE A 112 -9.09 -1.88 9.44
N ASP A 113 -8.68 -2.09 10.69
CA ASP A 113 -8.38 -1.00 11.62
C ASP A 113 -7.12 -0.27 11.20
N LYS A 114 -6.10 -1.01 10.74
CA LYS A 114 -4.90 -0.40 10.14
C LYS A 114 -5.25 0.39 8.88
N ARG A 115 -6.13 -0.12 8.01
CA ARG A 115 -6.57 0.63 6.81
C ARG A 115 -7.29 1.92 7.19
N ASN A 116 -8.23 1.83 8.14
CA ASN A 116 -8.93 3.01 8.66
C ASN A 116 -7.95 4.00 9.30
N GLY A 117 -6.91 3.53 9.98
CA GLY A 117 -5.83 4.36 10.52
C GLY A 117 -5.02 5.11 9.45
N LYS A 118 -4.96 4.64 8.20
CA LYS A 118 -4.32 5.36 7.09
C LYS A 118 -5.24 6.37 6.41
N PHE A 119 -6.55 6.33 6.67
CA PHE A 119 -7.52 7.21 6.02
C PHE A 119 -7.19 8.70 6.17
N PRO A 120 -6.91 9.25 7.37
CA PRO A 120 -6.65 10.69 7.51
C PRO A 120 -5.45 11.17 6.67
N LEU A 121 -4.40 10.35 6.59
CA LEU A 121 -3.21 10.63 5.80
C LEU A 121 -3.52 10.65 4.29
N LEU A 122 -4.19 9.59 3.79
CA LEU A 122 -4.52 9.46 2.37
C LEU A 122 -5.57 10.48 1.94
N TYR A 123 -6.55 10.79 2.79
CA TYR A 123 -7.55 11.81 2.51
C TYR A 123 -6.89 13.19 2.41
N LYS A 124 -5.96 13.52 3.31
CA LYS A 124 -5.17 14.76 3.21
C LYS A 124 -4.34 14.81 1.93
N ALA A 125 -3.70 13.70 1.53
CA ALA A 125 -2.96 13.61 0.28
C ALA A 125 -3.87 13.85 -0.93
N TYR A 126 -5.08 13.26 -0.93
CA TYR A 126 -6.10 13.50 -1.95
C TYR A 126 -6.52 14.98 -2.01
N LYS A 127 -6.86 15.59 -0.87
CA LYS A 127 -7.25 17.00 -0.81
C LYS A 127 -6.17 17.95 -1.32
N ASN A 128 -4.91 17.56 -1.18
CA ASN A 128 -3.74 18.33 -1.64
C ASN A 128 -3.29 17.97 -3.07
N GLY A 129 -4.04 17.14 -3.80
CA GLY A 129 -3.71 16.72 -5.16
C GLY A 129 -2.50 15.78 -5.27
N SER A 130 -2.03 15.22 -4.14
CA SER A 130 -0.95 14.22 -4.08
C SER A 130 -1.47 12.79 -4.21
N LEU A 131 -2.80 12.59 -4.25
CA LEU A 131 -3.42 11.31 -4.55
C LEU A 131 -4.65 11.59 -5.43
N SER A 132 -4.85 10.82 -6.50
CA SER A 132 -6.04 11.00 -7.34
C SER A 132 -7.29 10.47 -6.65
N ILE A 133 -8.45 10.93 -7.12
CA ILE A 133 -9.74 10.42 -6.63
C ILE A 133 -9.88 8.92 -6.90
N ASP A 134 -9.43 8.43 -8.05
CA ASP A 134 -9.50 7.01 -8.41
C ASP A 134 -8.72 6.13 -7.43
N LEU A 135 -7.52 6.55 -7.03
CA LEU A 135 -6.71 5.81 -6.05
C LEU A 135 -7.33 5.88 -4.65
N MET A 136 -7.88 7.03 -4.27
CA MET A 136 -8.58 7.17 -3.00
C MET A 136 -9.84 6.29 -2.92
N SER A 137 -10.68 6.32 -3.96
CA SER A 137 -11.89 5.49 -4.09
C SER A 137 -11.52 4.01 -4.16
N SER A 138 -10.48 3.62 -4.90
CA SER A 138 -9.98 2.24 -4.94
C SER A 138 -9.52 1.75 -3.55
N TYR A 139 -8.79 2.59 -2.81
CA TYR A 139 -8.36 2.27 -1.45
C TYR A 139 -9.56 1.98 -0.53
N LEU A 140 -10.56 2.86 -0.52
CA LEU A 140 -11.74 2.72 0.34
C LEU A 140 -12.71 1.64 -0.14
N GLY A 141 -12.87 1.48 -1.45
CA GLY A 141 -13.66 0.40 -2.06
C GLY A 141 -13.12 -0.97 -1.65
N ARG A 142 -11.79 -1.16 -1.69
CA ARG A 142 -11.14 -2.36 -1.18
C ARG A 142 -11.31 -2.51 0.34
N THR A 143 -11.22 -1.43 1.11
CA THR A 143 -11.50 -1.48 2.57
C THR A 143 -12.94 -1.95 2.83
N TYR A 144 -13.92 -1.42 2.10
CA TYR A 144 -15.32 -1.80 2.21
C TYR A 144 -15.53 -3.26 1.83
N PHE A 145 -14.94 -3.72 0.71
CA PHE A 145 -14.99 -5.11 0.31
C PHE A 145 -14.42 -6.05 1.38
N LEU A 146 -13.26 -5.72 1.94
CA LEU A 146 -12.65 -6.53 3.02
C LEU A 146 -13.55 -6.56 4.28
N LYS A 147 -14.25 -5.46 4.58
CA LYS A 147 -15.16 -5.35 5.74
C LYS A 147 -16.48 -6.09 5.52
N CYS A 148 -17.03 -6.04 4.32
CA CYS A 148 -18.42 -6.44 4.03
C CYS A 148 -18.56 -7.66 3.11
N GLY A 149 -17.45 -8.15 2.53
CA GLY A 149 -17.44 -9.26 1.58
C GLY A 149 -18.05 -8.94 0.20
N LYS A 150 -18.36 -7.67 -0.07
CA LYS A 150 -18.97 -7.21 -1.33
C LYS A 150 -18.63 -5.76 -1.62
N ASN A 151 -18.72 -5.37 -2.89
CA ASN A 151 -18.58 -3.97 -3.29
C ASN A 151 -19.78 -3.14 -2.79
N LEU A 152 -19.55 -1.85 -2.57
CA LEU A 152 -20.64 -0.92 -2.30
C LEU A 152 -21.47 -0.75 -3.58
N VAL A 153 -22.80 -0.85 -3.46
CA VAL A 153 -23.71 -0.62 -4.57
C VAL A 153 -24.19 0.82 -4.48
N ILE A 154 -23.98 1.57 -5.56
CA ILE A 154 -24.38 2.98 -5.69
C ILE A 154 -25.33 3.09 -6.88
N GLU A 155 -26.42 3.82 -6.72
CA GLU A 155 -27.37 4.08 -7.80
C GLU A 155 -26.72 4.96 -8.88
N ASN A 156 -26.87 4.55 -10.14
CA ASN A 156 -26.34 5.29 -11.28
C ASN A 156 -27.34 6.36 -11.76
N PRO A 157 -26.84 7.47 -12.34
CA PRO A 157 -25.42 7.82 -12.48
C PRO A 157 -24.85 8.45 -11.19
N TYR A 158 -23.55 8.27 -10.94
CA TYR A 158 -22.82 8.97 -9.88
C TYR A 158 -21.48 9.51 -10.37
N THR A 159 -20.97 10.56 -9.72
CA THR A 159 -19.61 11.10 -9.94
C THR A 159 -18.59 10.41 -9.04
N PRO A 160 -17.29 10.43 -9.37
CA PRO A 160 -16.24 9.90 -8.49
C PRO A 160 -16.25 10.51 -7.08
N GLU A 161 -16.62 11.79 -6.94
CA GLU A 161 -16.78 12.44 -5.64
C GLU A 161 -17.96 11.85 -4.85
N GLN A 162 -19.09 11.60 -5.52
CA GLN A 162 -20.24 10.96 -4.88
C GLN A 162 -19.93 9.53 -4.44
N GLU A 163 -19.10 8.81 -5.20
CA GLU A 163 -18.60 7.49 -4.80
C GLU A 163 -17.72 7.58 -3.55
N LEU A 164 -16.72 8.46 -3.57
CA LEU A 164 -15.79 8.65 -2.46
C LEU A 164 -16.55 9.02 -1.16
N GLU A 165 -17.51 9.94 -1.26
CA GLU A 165 -18.34 10.35 -0.12
C GLU A 165 -19.19 9.20 0.44
N GLN A 166 -19.76 8.37 -0.42
CA GLN A 166 -20.55 7.21 0.00
C GLN A 166 -19.67 6.14 0.65
N LEU A 167 -18.45 5.91 0.15
CA LEU A 167 -17.48 5.00 0.76
C LEU A 167 -17.04 5.49 2.15
N ILE A 168 -16.73 6.79 2.30
CA ILE A 168 -16.39 7.40 3.59
C ILE A 168 -17.54 7.20 4.59
N LYS A 169 -18.78 7.51 4.17
CA LYS A 169 -19.98 7.34 5.00
C LYS A 169 -20.21 5.88 5.39
N ALA A 170 -20.14 4.96 4.43
CA ALA A 170 -20.40 3.53 4.65
C ALA A 170 -19.35 2.87 5.56
N LEU A 171 -18.11 3.37 5.52
CA LEU A 171 -17.04 2.91 6.41
C LEU A 171 -17.08 3.55 7.80
N GLY A 172 -17.83 4.65 7.98
CA GLY A 172 -17.91 5.39 9.24
C GLY A 172 -16.66 6.23 9.51
N LEU A 173 -16.02 6.76 8.46
CA LEU A 173 -14.77 7.51 8.55
C LEU A 173 -15.05 9.02 8.71
N ASN A 174 -14.26 9.68 9.56
CA ASN A 174 -14.36 11.13 9.82
C ASN A 174 -13.24 11.88 9.08
N LYS A 175 -13.63 12.92 8.34
CA LYS A 175 -12.72 13.77 7.54
C LYS A 175 -11.90 14.74 8.40
#